data_AF-A0A6B2SD44-F1
#
_entry.id   AF-A0A6B2SD44-F1
#
_cell.length_a   1.000
_cell.length_b   1.000
_cell.length_c   1.000
_cell.angle_alpha   90.00
_cell.angle_beta   90.00
_cell.angle_gamma   90.00
#
_symmetry.space_group_name_H-M   'P 1'
#
loop_
_entity.id
_entity.type
_entity.pdbx_description
1 polymer ?
#
loop_
_entity_poly.entity_id
_entity_poly.type
_entity_poly.pdbx_seq_one_letter_code
_entity_poly.pdbx_strand_id
1 'polypeptide(L)'
;MTSARVGRLDQRFGRRTALYGGIVVASAGVLVTVADSFAAIVAGLVLITAGFFTGHVIASSSVSSAAATGRAQASAVYLTIYYTANSVSGTLAASACHGAGWTGVVAVCLASMGLAALIAMHKT
;
A
#
# COMPACT_ATOMS: atom_id res chain seq x y z
N MET A 1 -28.24 5.19 24.48
CA MET A 1 -27.60 5.72 23.25
C MET A 1 -26.09 5.87 23.45
N THR A 2 -25.26 4.82 23.35
CA THR A 2 -23.79 4.96 23.46
C THR A 2 -23.07 3.63 23.15
N SER A 3 -22.92 3.26 21.87
CA SER A 3 -21.94 2.21 21.49
C SER A 3 -21.66 2.20 19.98
N ALA A 4 -22.69 2.36 19.14
CA ALA A 4 -22.54 2.29 17.69
C ALA A 4 -21.72 3.43 17.05
N ARG A 5 -21.52 4.56 17.75
CA ARG A 5 -20.67 5.66 17.26
C ARG A 5 -19.21 5.55 17.73
N VAL A 6 -18.98 4.98 18.92
CA VAL A 6 -17.62 4.78 19.47
C VAL A 6 -16.89 3.67 18.71
N GLY A 7 -17.56 2.54 18.42
CA GLY A 7 -16.94 1.44 17.66
C GLY A 7 -16.60 1.80 16.21
N ARG A 8 -17.36 2.70 15.57
CA ARG A 8 -17.05 3.15 14.20
C ARG A 8 -15.89 4.13 14.15
N LEU A 9 -15.73 4.97 15.18
CA LEU A 9 -14.62 5.92 15.26
C LEU A 9 -13.30 5.20 15.56
N ASP A 10 -13.35 4.26 16.51
CA ASP A 10 -12.21 3.43 16.90
C ASP A 10 -11.69 2.55 15.74
N GLN A 11 -12.60 1.88 15.02
CA GLN A 11 -12.21 1.11 13.85
C GLN A 11 -11.66 1.97 12.70
N ARG A 12 -12.18 3.20 12.51
CA ARG A 12 -11.68 4.09 11.45
C ARG A 12 -10.30 4.66 11.79
N PHE A 13 -10.07 4.97 13.06
CA PHE A 13 -8.78 5.44 13.55
C PHE A 13 -7.73 4.33 13.49
N GLY A 14 -8.08 3.12 13.96
CA GLY A 14 -7.19 1.95 13.88
C GLY A 14 -6.80 1.58 12.45
N ARG A 15 -7.75 1.63 11.50
CA ARG A 15 -7.47 1.36 10.07
C ARG A 15 -6.55 2.41 9.44
N ARG A 16 -6.69 3.68 9.81
CA ARG A 16 -5.80 4.75 9.35
C ARG A 16 -4.38 4.55 9.89
N THR A 17 -4.24 4.36 11.19
CA THR A 17 -2.93 4.14 11.82
C THR A 17 -2.23 2.91 11.25
N ALA A 18 -2.97 1.82 11.00
CA ALA A 18 -2.41 0.62 10.40
C ALA A 18 -2.02 0.81 8.91
N LEU A 19 -2.76 1.61 8.13
CA LEU A 19 -2.37 1.98 6.76
C LEU A 19 -1.08 2.79 6.74
N TYR A 20 -0.99 3.85 7.56
CA TYR A 20 0.23 4.65 7.65
C TYR A 20 1.41 3.84 8.18
N GLY A 21 1.18 2.98 9.18
CA GLY A 21 2.19 2.04 9.68
C GLY A 21 2.71 1.13 8.57
N GLY A 22 1.82 0.52 7.78
CA GLY A 22 2.19 -0.31 6.64
C GLY A 22 3.00 0.44 5.57
N ILE A 23 2.62 1.69 5.27
CA ILE A 23 3.35 2.56 4.34
C ILE A 23 4.77 2.85 4.85
N VAL A 24 4.91 3.20 6.13
CA VAL A 24 6.22 3.49 6.74
C VAL A 24 7.10 2.25 6.76
N VAL A 25 6.55 1.09 7.15
CA VAL A 25 7.30 -0.18 7.20
C VAL A 25 7.78 -0.58 5.81
N ALA A 26 6.91 -0.50 4.79
CA ALA A 26 7.31 -0.83 3.42
C ALA A 26 8.31 0.19 2.85
N SER A 27 8.14 1.49 3.13
CA SER A 27 9.09 2.53 2.71
C SER A 27 10.47 2.32 3.34
N ALA A 28 10.52 1.97 4.63
CA ALA A 28 11.75 1.62 5.31
C ALA A 28 12.39 0.37 4.68
N GLY A 29 11.60 -0.67 4.37
CA GLY A 29 12.07 -1.85 3.67
C GLY A 29 12.70 -1.54 2.31
N VAL A 30 12.08 -0.65 1.52
CA VAL A 30 12.64 -0.17 0.24
C VAL A 30 13.97 0.56 0.44
N LEU A 31 14.08 1.41 1.46
CA LEU A 31 15.35 2.10 1.75
C LEU A 31 16.46 1.14 2.18
N VAL A 32 16.12 0.08 2.91
CA VAL A 32 17.10 -0.94 3.32
C VAL A 32 17.68 -1.69 2.12
N THR A 33 16.92 -1.89 1.02
CA THR A 33 17.46 -2.57 -0.17
C THR A 33 18.53 -1.75 -0.91
N VAL A 34 18.70 -0.46 -0.59
CA VAL A 34 19.77 0.39 -1.16
C VAL A 34 21.15 -0.03 -0.63
N ALA A 35 21.23 -0.70 0.53
CA ALA A 35 22.49 -1.03 1.19
C ALA A 35 23.34 -2.12 0.48
N ASP A 36 22.93 -2.58 -0.71
CA ASP A 36 23.63 -3.52 -1.62
C ASP A 36 24.25 -4.78 -0.95
N SER A 37 23.72 -5.16 0.22
CA SER A 37 24.11 -6.39 0.91
C SER A 37 22.99 -7.40 0.84
N PHE A 38 23.36 -8.67 0.65
CA PHE A 38 22.39 -9.76 0.55
C PHE A 38 21.43 -9.81 1.75
N ALA A 39 21.97 -9.65 2.97
CA ALA A 39 21.19 -9.61 4.19
C ALA A 39 20.21 -8.42 4.22
N ALA A 40 20.64 -7.23 3.78
CA ALA A 40 19.78 -6.06 3.71
C ALA A 40 18.67 -6.22 2.66
N ILE A 41 18.96 -6.81 1.50
CA ILE A 41 17.93 -7.08 0.49
C ILE A 41 16.86 -8.01 1.05
N VAL A 42 17.26 -9.11 1.72
CA VAL A 42 16.31 -10.04 2.34
C VAL A 42 15.48 -9.36 3.43
N ALA A 43 16.12 -8.60 4.33
CA ALA A 43 15.41 -7.85 5.37
C ALA A 43 14.43 -6.82 4.78
N GLY A 44 14.87 -6.09 3.74
CA GLY A 44 14.06 -5.11 3.01
C GLY A 44 12.83 -5.76 2.38
N LEU A 45 12.98 -6.91 1.72
CA LEU A 45 11.86 -7.65 1.13
C LEU A 45 10.83 -8.13 2.18
N VAL A 46 11.30 -8.56 3.35
CA VAL A 46 10.42 -8.95 4.47
C VAL A 46 9.60 -7.75 4.94
N LEU A 47 10.24 -6.59 5.13
CA LEU A 47 9.57 -5.36 5.55
C LEU A 47 8.56 -4.86 4.49
N ILE A 48 8.96 -4.85 3.21
CA ILE A 48 8.08 -4.49 2.10
C ILE A 48 6.84 -5.38 2.09
N THR A 49 7.04 -6.69 2.22
CA THR A 49 5.94 -7.67 2.23
C THR A 49 5.01 -7.43 3.42
N ALA A 50 5.54 -7.28 4.63
CA ALA A 50 4.75 -7.02 5.83
C ALA A 50 3.92 -5.73 5.71
N GLY A 51 4.52 -4.64 5.21
CA GLY A 51 3.81 -3.37 4.99
C GLY A 51 2.73 -3.48 3.91
N PHE A 52 3.01 -4.15 2.80
CA PHE A 52 2.05 -4.36 1.71
C PHE A 52 0.84 -5.18 2.16
N PHE A 53 1.05 -6.30 2.86
CA PHE A 53 -0.04 -7.14 3.35
C PHE A 53 -0.95 -6.40 4.34
N THR A 54 -0.35 -5.57 5.20
CA THR A 54 -1.12 -4.71 6.11
C THR A 54 -2.05 -3.78 5.33
N GLY A 55 -1.53 -3.10 4.30
CA GLY A 55 -2.33 -2.24 3.44
C GLY A 55 -3.40 -2.99 2.65
N HIS A 56 -3.07 -4.16 2.10
CA HIS A 56 -3.99 -5.00 1.32
C HIS A 56 -5.19 -5.49 2.14
N VAL A 57 -4.95 -5.94 3.37
CA VAL A 57 -6.02 -6.37 4.29
C VAL A 57 -6.97 -5.21 4.61
N ILE A 58 -6.42 -4.01 4.84
CA ILE A 58 -7.24 -2.82 5.14
C ILE A 58 -8.01 -2.37 3.90
N ALA A 59 -7.41 -2.38 2.71
CA ALA A 59 -8.08 -2.03 1.46
C ALA A 59 -9.20 -3.02 1.12
N SER A 60 -8.92 -4.33 1.17
CA SER A 60 -9.88 -5.39 0.87
C SER A 60 -11.06 -5.37 1.86
N SER A 61 -10.80 -5.19 3.16
CA SER A 61 -11.85 -5.04 4.18
C SER A 61 -12.67 -3.74 4.04
N SER A 62 -12.11 -2.70 3.38
CA SER A 62 -12.84 -1.47 3.05
C SER A 62 -13.85 -1.67 1.94
N VAL A 63 -13.47 -2.39 0.89
CA VAL A 63 -14.36 -2.68 -0.24
C VAL A 63 -15.50 -3.61 0.19
N SER A 64 -15.19 -4.64 0.98
CA SER A 64 -16.21 -5.58 1.47
C SER A 64 -17.19 -4.96 2.47
N SER A 65 -16.73 -4.01 3.29
CA SER A 65 -17.58 -3.28 4.25
C SER A 65 -18.41 -2.16 3.60
N ALA A 66 -18.05 -1.66 2.42
CA ALA A 66 -18.73 -0.54 1.76
C ALA A 66 -19.95 -0.94 0.94
N ALA A 67 -20.09 -2.22 0.55
CA ALA A 67 -21.15 -2.67 -0.36
C ALA A 67 -22.23 -3.48 0.39
N ALA A 68 -23.32 -2.81 0.78
CA ALA A 68 -24.55 -3.48 1.26
C ALA A 68 -25.25 -4.26 0.13
N THR A 69 -25.15 -3.77 -1.12
CA THR A 69 -25.60 -4.38 -2.37
C THR A 69 -24.51 -4.23 -3.45
N GLY A 70 -24.42 -5.13 -4.43
CA GLY A 70 -23.45 -5.01 -5.54
C GLY A 70 -21.99 -5.37 -5.22
N ARG A 71 -21.73 -6.21 -4.20
CA ARG A 71 -20.37 -6.65 -3.80
C ARG A 71 -19.51 -7.17 -4.96
N ALA A 72 -20.08 -7.94 -5.88
CA ALA A 72 -19.36 -8.47 -7.03
C ALA A 72 -18.82 -7.37 -7.96
N GLN A 73 -19.60 -6.32 -8.20
CA GLN A 73 -19.19 -5.19 -9.02
C GLN A 73 -18.10 -4.35 -8.33
N ALA A 74 -18.22 -4.12 -7.01
CA ALA A 74 -17.22 -3.40 -6.24
C ALA A 74 -15.86 -4.13 -6.22
N SER A 75 -15.88 -5.46 -6.03
CA SER A 75 -14.67 -6.28 -6.11
C SER A 75 -14.06 -6.29 -7.51
N ALA A 76 -14.88 -6.37 -8.56
CA ALA A 76 -14.39 -6.30 -9.93
C ALA A 76 -13.67 -4.98 -10.22
N VAL A 77 -14.26 -3.83 -9.82
CA VAL A 77 -13.62 -2.52 -9.95
C VAL A 77 -12.32 -2.44 -9.15
N TYR A 78 -12.29 -2.93 -7.91
CA TYR A 78 -11.06 -3.00 -7.12
C TYR A 78 -9.97 -3.80 -7.83
N LEU A 79 -10.32 -4.97 -8.36
CA LEU A 79 -9.38 -5.86 -9.02
C LEU A 79 -8.86 -5.27 -10.35
N THR A 80 -9.75 -4.65 -11.13
CA THR A 80 -9.38 -3.92 -12.34
C THR A 80 -8.38 -2.81 -12.02
N ILE A 81 -8.67 -1.96 -11.04
CA ILE A 81 -7.76 -0.88 -10.64
C ILE A 81 -6.45 -1.45 -10.12
N TYR A 82 -6.49 -2.50 -9.29
CA TYR A 82 -5.30 -3.15 -8.74
C TYR A 82 -4.36 -3.66 -9.85
N TYR A 83 -4.90 -4.38 -10.83
CA TYR A 83 -4.09 -4.90 -11.94
C TYR A 83 -3.61 -3.80 -12.88
N THR A 84 -4.46 -2.82 -13.21
CA THR A 84 -4.05 -1.69 -14.04
C THR A 84 -2.92 -0.90 -13.38
N ALA A 85 -3.05 -0.58 -12.09
CA ALA A 85 -2.01 0.10 -11.33
C ALA A 85 -0.71 -0.73 -11.29
N ASN A 86 -0.81 -2.03 -11.02
CA ASN A 86 0.34 -2.93 -10.96
C ASN A 86 1.09 -3.01 -12.30
N SER A 87 0.36 -3.06 -13.43
CA SER A 87 0.97 -3.04 -14.76
C SER A 87 1.71 -1.74 -15.02
N VAL A 88 1.08 -0.59 -14.74
CA VAL A 88 1.70 0.73 -14.95
C VAL A 88 2.94 0.90 -14.07
N SER A 89 2.83 0.58 -12.77
CA SER A 89 3.97 0.67 -11.85
C SER A 89 5.09 -0.30 -12.23
N GLY A 90 4.76 -1.50 -12.71
CA GLY A 90 5.74 -2.48 -13.17
C GLY A 90 6.52 -1.97 -14.39
N THR A 91 5.84 -1.39 -15.39
CA THR A 91 6.50 -0.79 -16.55
C THR A 91 7.37 0.40 -16.17
N LEU A 92 6.88 1.27 -15.27
CA LEU A 92 7.65 2.43 -14.76
C LEU A 92 8.88 1.99 -13.96
N ALA A 93 8.75 0.98 -13.11
CA ALA A 93 9.86 0.44 -12.34
C ALA A 93 10.91 -0.20 -13.27
N ALA A 94 10.47 -0.95 -14.28
CA ALA A 94 11.36 -1.55 -15.27
C ALA A 94 12.12 -0.50 -16.09
N SER A 95 11.43 0.54 -16.58
CA SER A 95 12.08 1.63 -17.32
C SER A 95 13.02 2.45 -16.45
N ALA A 96 12.63 2.75 -15.21
CA ALA A 96 13.49 3.41 -14.23
C ALA A 96 14.72 2.57 -13.88
N CYS A 97 14.58 1.25 -13.80
CA CYS A 97 15.71 0.33 -13.61
C CYS A 97 16.69 0.40 -14.78
N HIS A 98 16.19 0.47 -16.02
CA HIS A 98 17.05 0.58 -17.19
C HIS A 98 17.83 1.91 -17.24
N GLY A 99 17.22 3.01 -16.80
CA GLY A 99 17.84 4.34 -16.83
C GLY A 99 18.74 4.68 -15.63
N ALA A 100 18.33 4.28 -14.42
CA ALA A 100 18.98 4.67 -13.16
C ALA A 100 19.34 3.47 -12.26
N GLY A 101 19.29 2.25 -12.79
CA GLY A 101 19.54 1.03 -12.02
C GLY A 101 18.56 0.86 -10.86
N TRP A 102 19.02 0.18 -9.81
CA TRP A 102 18.20 -0.12 -8.64
C TRP A 102 17.64 1.13 -7.94
N THR A 103 18.39 2.25 -7.96
CA THR A 103 17.93 3.52 -7.38
C THR A 103 16.69 4.07 -8.07
N GLY A 104 16.54 3.85 -9.39
CA GLY A 104 15.33 4.19 -10.12
C GLY A 104 14.12 3.39 -9.64
N VAL A 105 14.29 2.10 -9.35
CA VAL A 105 13.23 1.24 -8.78
C VAL A 105 12.81 1.74 -7.41
N VAL A 106 13.78 2.06 -6.54
CA VAL A 106 13.55 2.62 -5.20
C VAL A 106 12.75 3.91 -5.28
N ALA A 107 13.09 4.81 -6.22
CA ALA A 107 12.36 6.06 -6.41
C ALA A 107 10.90 5.84 -6.84
N VAL A 108 10.64 4.91 -7.76
CA VAL A 108 9.27 4.56 -8.20
C VAL A 108 8.45 3.97 -7.04
N CYS A 109 9.06 3.09 -6.23
CA CYS A 109 8.41 2.52 -5.05
C CYS A 109 8.06 3.59 -4.01
N LEU A 110 9.01 4.47 -3.65
CA LEU A 110 8.78 5.55 -2.69
C LEU A 110 7.74 6.56 -3.21
N ALA A 111 7.78 6.91 -4.50
CA ALA A 111 6.76 7.78 -5.11
C ALA A 111 5.36 7.17 -5.04
N SER A 112 5.24 5.86 -5.29
CA SER A 112 3.97 5.13 -5.18
C SER A 112 3.45 5.09 -3.73
N MET A 113 4.34 4.86 -2.75
CA MET A 113 4.02 4.91 -1.33
C MET A 113 3.58 6.32 -0.88
N GLY A 114 4.29 7.36 -1.35
CA GLY A 114 3.96 8.76 -1.10
C GLY A 114 2.59 9.15 -1.67
N LEU A 115 2.29 8.72 -2.90
CA LEU A 115 0.98 8.93 -3.52
C LEU A 115 -0.13 8.22 -2.72
N ALA A 116 0.10 6.99 -2.26
CA ALA A 116 -0.85 6.27 -1.41
C ALA A 116 -1.10 7.02 -0.08
N ALA A 117 -0.05 7.56 0.55
CA ALA A 117 -0.18 8.37 1.75
C ALA A 117 -0.98 9.66 1.49
N LEU A 118 -0.71 10.37 0.39
CA LEU A 118 -1.46 11.58 0.00
C LEU A 118 -2.95 11.29 -0.23
N ILE A 119 -3.27 10.20 -0.93
CA ILE A 119 -4.67 9.79 -1.16
C ILE A 119 -5.34 9.40 0.17
N ALA A 120 -4.62 8.73 1.06
CA ALA A 120 -5.12 8.39 2.40
C ALA A 120 -5.39 9.64 3.26
N MET A 121 -4.57 10.68 3.10
CA MET A 121 -4.79 11.99 3.71
C MET A 121 -6.01 12.69 3.12
N HIS A 122 -6.14 12.78 1.79
CA HIS A 122 -7.19 13.58 1.14
C HIS A 122 -8.63 13.08 1.36
N LYS A 123 -8.82 11.85 1.86
CA LYS A 123 -10.14 11.32 2.27
C LYS A 123 -10.50 11.65 3.73
N THR A 124 -9.85 12.66 4.33
CA THR A 124 -10.25 13.32 5.58
C THR A 124 -11.32 14.36 5.34
#